data_AF-A0A7K4V375-F1
#
_entry.id   AF-A0A7K4V375-F1
#
_cell.length_a   1.000
_cell.length_b   1.000
_cell.length_c   1.000
_cell.angle_alpha   90.00
_cell.angle_beta   90.00
_cell.angle_gamma   90.00
#
_symmetry.space_group_name_H-M   'P 1'
#
loop_
_entity.id
_entity.type
_entity.pdbx_description
1 polymer ?
#
loop_
_entity_poly.entity_id
_entity_poly.type
_entity_poly.pdbx_seq_one_letter_code
_entity_poly.pdbx_strand_id
1 'polypeptide(L)'
;LLAGAGRGAAFSTAPPPEKKRWLRAYLELQRLQAPPQRRSEKPNWDYHAEIQAFSHRVQENFALDLLKTAFVNPCYIESEEARRRQLGLDKDAVALQLQHNTGLAERGLRFARAYLAQCFEGAYPELPAKGVEALVNFLTSQELVSYVAQNLSIQDLALCRDFPAPPDVLQRTFLAVIGALLESSGPERTGIFVRDFFIPQLIGKDLFEIWEVVNPMGLLLEELTKRNISAPEPRITRQLGVSTVLPVYFVGLYCDKKMLAEGPGETLLAAEEEAARVALRKLYGYTENRRPWDYSKPKQGLAAEKAISSN
;
A
#
# COMPACT_ATOMS: atom_id res chain seq x y z
N LEU A 1 -59.70 44.16 35.95
CA LEU A 1 -58.79 45.33 36.06
C LEU A 1 -57.71 44.99 37.08
N LEU A 2 -56.44 45.22 36.72
CA LEU A 2 -55.17 44.87 37.40
C LEU A 2 -54.73 43.41 37.16
N ALA A 3 -53.87 43.02 36.21
CA ALA A 3 -52.58 43.51 35.70
C ALA A 3 -51.36 43.25 36.62
N GLY A 4 -50.41 42.45 36.11
CA GLY A 4 -49.01 42.31 36.56
C GLY A 4 -48.71 41.01 37.34
N ALA A 5 -47.68 40.21 37.06
CA ALA A 5 -46.65 40.21 36.04
C ALA A 5 -46.13 38.76 35.92
N GLY A 6 -46.01 38.24 34.69
CA GLY A 6 -45.41 36.94 34.42
C GLY A 6 -43.91 36.98 34.73
N ARG A 7 -43.43 36.00 35.50
CA ARG A 7 -41.99 35.76 35.67
C ARG A 7 -41.42 35.26 34.35
N GLY A 8 -40.80 36.17 33.60
CA GLY A 8 -39.96 35.81 32.46
C GLY A 8 -38.78 34.98 32.94
N ALA A 9 -38.64 33.78 32.39
CA ALA A 9 -37.41 33.00 32.47
C ALA A 9 -36.32 33.80 31.74
N ALA A 10 -35.39 34.38 32.52
CA ALA A 10 -34.22 35.02 31.97
C ALA A 10 -33.35 33.93 31.31
N PHE A 11 -33.33 33.93 29.98
CA PHE A 11 -32.27 33.27 29.22
C PHE A 11 -30.94 33.87 29.68
N SER A 12 -30.13 33.07 30.37
CA SER A 12 -28.75 33.43 30.69
C SER A 12 -27.98 33.61 29.38
N THR A 13 -27.71 34.87 29.01
CA THR A 13 -26.78 35.25 27.94
C THR A 13 -25.35 35.33 28.49
N ALA A 14 -24.93 34.36 29.30
CA ALA A 14 -23.54 34.26 29.69
C ALA A 14 -22.73 33.75 28.48
N PRO A 15 -21.70 34.47 27.99
CA PRO A 15 -20.78 33.90 27.03
C PRO A 15 -20.17 32.64 27.64
N PRO A 16 -19.98 31.54 26.87
CA PRO A 16 -19.36 30.34 27.40
C PRO A 16 -18.01 30.74 28.01
N PRO A 17 -17.63 30.19 29.18
CA PRO A 17 -16.39 30.57 29.85
C PRO A 17 -15.25 30.44 28.85
N GLU A 18 -14.51 31.52 28.62
CA GLU A 18 -13.34 31.52 27.76
C GLU A 18 -12.39 30.43 28.26
N LYS A 19 -12.40 29.27 27.58
CA LYS A 19 -11.45 28.19 27.85
C LYS A 19 -10.08 28.81 27.70
N LYS A 20 -9.39 29.01 28.82
CA LYS A 20 -8.08 29.66 28.87
C LYS A 20 -7.21 29.07 27.76
N ARG A 21 -6.67 29.91 26.88
CA ARG A 21 -5.99 29.46 25.65
C ARG A 21 -4.86 28.46 25.93
N TRP A 22 -4.20 28.58 27.09
CA TRP A 22 -3.18 27.65 27.56
C TRP A 22 -3.72 26.26 27.93
N LEU A 23 -4.99 26.15 28.36
CA LEU A 23 -5.61 24.87 28.75
C LEU A 23 -5.75 23.94 27.54
N ARG A 24 -6.04 24.50 26.35
CA ARG A 24 -6.07 23.71 25.11
C ARG A 24 -4.70 23.14 24.78
N ALA A 25 -3.66 23.98 24.83
CA ALA A 25 -2.28 23.56 24.59
C ALA A 25 -1.80 22.51 25.61
N TYR A 26 -2.20 22.67 26.88
CA TYR A 26 -1.86 21.72 27.95
C TYR A 26 -2.56 20.36 27.77
N LEU A 27 -3.85 20.35 27.45
CA LEU A 27 -4.60 19.12 27.16
C LEU A 27 -4.10 18.43 25.90
N GLU A 28 -3.66 19.20 24.90
CA GLU A 28 -3.07 18.65 23.68
C GLU A 28 -1.70 18.02 23.94
N LEU A 29 -0.86 18.63 24.77
CA LEU A 29 0.39 18.04 25.28
C LEU A 29 0.13 16.73 26.05
N GLN A 30 -0.85 16.71 26.94
CA GLN A 30 -1.23 15.48 27.65
C GLN A 30 -1.74 14.40 26.70
N ARG A 31 -2.49 14.77 25.65
CA ARG A 31 -2.96 13.83 24.62
C ARG A 31 -1.80 13.21 23.85
N LEU A 32 -0.74 13.98 23.58
CA LEU A 32 0.47 13.48 22.90
C LEU A 32 1.32 12.56 23.79
N GLN A 33 1.26 12.73 25.11
CA GLN A 33 1.99 11.90 26.08
C GLN A 33 1.25 10.61 26.45
N ALA A 34 -0.08 10.57 26.29
CA ALA A 34 -0.87 9.38 26.58
C ALA A 34 -0.55 8.25 25.60
N PRO A 35 -0.52 6.98 26.05
CA PRO A 35 -0.37 5.86 25.15
C PRO A 35 -1.51 5.86 24.12
N PRO A 36 -1.24 5.47 22.86
CA PRO A 36 -2.25 5.44 21.83
C PRO A 36 -3.37 4.49 22.27
N GLN A 37 -4.60 4.99 22.29
CA GLN A 37 -5.81 4.21 22.59
C GLN A 37 -6.52 3.83 21.30
N ARG A 38 -7.17 2.66 21.31
CA ARG A 38 -7.93 2.18 20.16
C ARG A 38 -9.04 3.16 19.83
N ARG A 39 -9.32 3.35 18.54
CA ARG A 39 -10.44 4.20 18.13
C ARG A 39 -11.78 3.66 18.64
N SER A 40 -11.91 2.34 18.75
CA SER A 40 -13.10 1.65 19.27
C SER A 40 -13.36 1.83 20.76
N GLU A 41 -12.34 2.16 21.55
CA GLU A 41 -12.48 2.44 23.00
C GLU A 41 -12.95 3.88 23.26
N LYS A 42 -12.82 4.77 22.27
CA LYS A 42 -13.25 6.16 22.37
C LYS A 42 -14.77 6.26 22.19
N PRO A 43 -15.42 7.27 22.80
CA PRO A 43 -16.84 7.51 22.59
C PRO A 43 -17.17 7.75 21.10
N ASN A 44 -18.45 7.62 20.75
CA ASN A 44 -18.96 7.78 19.39
C ASN A 44 -18.31 6.81 18.40
N TRP A 45 -18.44 5.51 18.68
CA TRP A 45 -17.98 4.45 17.80
C TRP A 45 -19.08 3.41 17.62
N ASP A 46 -19.44 3.14 16.37
CA ASP A 46 -20.35 2.05 15.99
C ASP A 46 -19.67 1.20 14.93
N TYR A 47 -19.31 -0.04 15.29
CA TYR A 47 -18.58 -0.95 14.42
C TYR A 47 -19.35 -1.29 13.14
N HIS A 48 -20.68 -1.39 13.19
CA HIS A 48 -21.46 -1.74 12.01
C HIS A 48 -21.49 -0.60 11.00
N ALA A 49 -21.74 0.62 11.48
CA ALA A 49 -21.76 1.82 10.66
C ALA A 49 -20.38 2.10 10.04
N GLU A 50 -19.29 1.89 10.80
CA GLU A 50 -17.92 2.11 10.32
C GLU A 50 -17.52 1.11 9.23
N ILE A 51 -17.93 -0.16 9.33
CA ILE A 51 -17.72 -1.16 8.27
C ILE A 51 -18.49 -0.81 6.99
N GLN A 52 -19.75 -0.38 7.12
CA GLN A 52 -20.53 0.07 5.96
C GLN A 52 -19.91 1.32 5.31
N ALA A 53 -19.47 2.27 6.14
CA ALA A 53 -18.79 3.47 5.68
C ALA A 53 -17.48 3.14 4.97
N PHE A 54 -16.74 2.12 5.42
CA PHE A 54 -15.53 1.64 4.73
C PHE A 54 -15.84 1.11 3.33
N SER A 55 -16.87 0.27 3.18
CA SER A 55 -17.33 -0.25 1.88
C SER A 55 -17.63 0.89 0.91
N HIS A 56 -18.41 1.88 1.34
CA HIS A 56 -18.79 3.02 0.50
C HIS A 56 -17.62 3.97 0.21
N ARG A 57 -16.70 4.17 1.17
CA ARG A 57 -15.51 5.01 1.00
C ARG A 57 -14.60 4.49 -0.12
N VAL A 58 -14.45 3.18 -0.17
CA VAL A 58 -13.63 2.48 -1.17
C VAL A 58 -14.38 2.33 -2.51
N GLN A 59 -15.68 2.66 -2.54
CA GLN A 59 -16.56 2.52 -3.72
C GLN A 59 -16.72 1.07 -4.20
N GLU A 60 -16.65 0.12 -3.27
CA GLU A 60 -16.77 -1.32 -3.56
C GLU A 60 -17.93 -1.94 -2.77
N ASN A 61 -18.51 -3.01 -3.34
CA ASN A 61 -19.65 -3.71 -2.75
C ASN A 61 -19.17 -4.99 -2.04
N PHE A 62 -19.02 -4.90 -0.72
CA PHE A 62 -18.63 -6.03 0.12
C PHE A 62 -19.84 -6.75 0.70
N ALA A 63 -19.77 -8.08 0.80
CA ALA A 63 -20.63 -8.82 1.71
C ALA A 63 -20.21 -8.49 3.15
N LEU A 64 -21.10 -7.84 3.92
CA LEU A 64 -20.77 -7.31 5.24
C LEU A 64 -20.28 -8.39 6.22
N ASP A 65 -20.76 -9.62 6.10
CA ASP A 65 -20.36 -10.72 6.98
C ASP A 65 -18.94 -11.23 6.68
N LEU A 66 -18.56 -11.26 5.39
CA LEU A 66 -17.20 -11.57 4.98
C LEU A 66 -16.24 -10.45 5.37
N LEU A 67 -16.67 -9.20 5.22
CA LEU A 67 -15.86 -8.04 5.61
C LEU A 67 -15.63 -8.00 7.13
N LYS A 68 -16.67 -8.26 7.94
CA LYS A 68 -16.52 -8.43 9.40
C LYS A 68 -15.52 -9.53 9.73
N THR A 69 -15.61 -10.68 9.06
CA THR A 69 -14.68 -11.80 9.24
C THR A 69 -13.25 -11.42 8.84
N ALA A 70 -13.05 -10.63 7.79
CA ALA A 70 -11.74 -10.19 7.34
C ALA A 70 -10.98 -9.35 8.40
N PHE A 71 -11.71 -8.53 9.17
CA PHE A 71 -11.14 -7.72 10.25
C PHE A 71 -10.85 -8.50 11.55
N VAL A 72 -11.24 -9.78 11.65
CA VAL A 72 -11.02 -10.61 12.83
C VAL A 72 -9.69 -11.36 12.73
N ASN A 73 -8.74 -10.97 13.57
CA ASN A 73 -7.44 -11.62 13.66
C ASN A 73 -7.42 -12.76 14.70
N PRO A 74 -6.55 -13.77 14.54
CA PRO A 74 -6.48 -14.90 15.47
C PRO A 74 -6.02 -14.47 16.86
N CYS A 75 -5.09 -13.52 16.94
CA CYS A 75 -4.63 -12.96 18.21
C CYS A 75 -5.77 -12.30 19.01
N TYR A 76 -6.78 -11.75 18.34
CA TYR A 76 -7.97 -11.21 18.98
C TYR A 76 -8.83 -12.32 19.57
N ILE A 77 -9.10 -13.39 18.81
CA ILE A 77 -9.88 -14.55 19.27
C ILE A 77 -9.22 -15.19 20.50
N GLU A 78 -7.89 -15.40 20.47
CA GLU A 78 -7.13 -15.92 21.60
C GLU A 78 -7.27 -15.05 22.86
N SER A 79 -7.22 -13.72 22.69
CA SER A 79 -7.34 -12.77 23.80
C SER A 79 -8.76 -12.74 24.39
N GLU A 80 -9.79 -12.85 23.55
CA GLU A 80 -11.19 -12.92 23.99
C GLU A 80 -11.48 -14.24 24.70
N GLU A 81 -10.95 -15.35 24.21
CA GLU A 81 -11.03 -16.64 24.91
C GLU A 81 -10.33 -16.60 26.27
N ALA A 82 -9.15 -16.01 26.34
CA ALA A 82 -8.42 -15.85 27.61
C ALA A 82 -9.23 -14.99 28.60
N ARG A 83 -9.83 -13.89 28.13
CA ARG A 83 -10.68 -13.01 28.95
C ARG A 83 -11.93 -13.74 29.46
N ARG A 84 -12.60 -14.54 28.61
CA ARG A 84 -13.76 -15.36 29.02
C ARG A 84 -13.40 -16.40 30.07
N ARG A 85 -12.23 -17.05 29.91
CA ARG A 85 -11.70 -18.01 30.90
C ARG A 85 -11.43 -17.35 32.25
N GLN A 86 -10.88 -16.13 32.25
CA GLN A 86 -10.65 -15.36 33.47
C GLN A 86 -11.94 -14.97 34.20
N LEU A 87 -13.02 -14.75 33.45
CA LEU A 87 -14.34 -14.38 33.99
C LEU A 87 -15.19 -15.61 34.39
N GLY A 88 -14.68 -16.83 34.22
CA GLY A 88 -15.39 -18.06 34.58
C GLY A 88 -16.61 -18.39 33.70
N LEU A 89 -16.65 -17.90 32.46
CA LEU A 89 -17.71 -18.23 31.52
C LEU A 89 -17.44 -19.59 30.87
N ASP A 90 -18.42 -20.50 30.93
CA ASP A 90 -18.32 -21.84 30.35
C ASP A 90 -18.14 -21.79 28.82
N LYS A 91 -17.17 -22.55 28.30
CA LYS A 91 -16.81 -22.60 26.87
C LYS A 91 -17.96 -23.08 25.98
N ASP A 92 -18.89 -23.85 26.55
CA ASP A 92 -19.88 -24.62 25.78
C ASP A 92 -21.24 -23.90 25.68
N ALA A 93 -21.54 -22.93 26.55
CA ALA A 93 -22.83 -22.22 26.54
C ALA A 93 -22.90 -21.10 25.48
N VAL A 94 -21.76 -20.49 25.12
CA VAL A 94 -21.66 -19.41 24.11
C VAL A 94 -20.35 -19.53 23.34
N ALA A 95 -20.24 -20.57 22.50
CA ALA A 95 -19.09 -20.73 21.61
C ALA A 95 -18.88 -19.46 20.76
N LEU A 96 -17.65 -18.94 20.70
CA LEU A 96 -17.27 -17.87 19.78
C LEU A 96 -17.41 -18.41 18.35
N GLN A 97 -18.53 -18.14 17.69
CA GLN A 97 -18.71 -18.41 16.26
C GLN A 97 -17.97 -17.37 15.40
N LEU A 98 -16.75 -17.02 15.78
CA LEU A 98 -15.89 -16.07 15.07
C LEU A 98 -14.91 -16.86 14.21
N GLN A 99 -15.04 -16.71 12.90
CA GLN A 99 -14.07 -17.22 11.95
C GLN A 99 -12.85 -16.29 11.91
N HIS A 100 -11.68 -16.88 11.72
CA HIS A 100 -10.42 -16.15 11.65
C HIS A 100 -10.05 -15.87 10.18
N ASN A 101 -9.37 -14.75 9.95
CA ASN A 101 -9.10 -14.24 8.61
C ASN A 101 -7.95 -14.92 7.81
N THR A 102 -7.34 -16.03 8.26
CA THR A 102 -6.20 -16.67 7.55
C THR A 102 -6.57 -17.03 6.11
N GLY A 103 -7.67 -17.76 5.93
CA GLY A 103 -8.05 -18.30 4.62
C GLY A 103 -8.39 -17.21 3.62
N LEU A 104 -9.01 -16.11 4.08
CA LEU A 104 -9.24 -14.93 3.25
C LEU A 104 -7.92 -14.23 2.90
N ALA A 105 -7.01 -14.07 3.86
CA ALA A 105 -5.72 -13.44 3.63
C ALA A 105 -4.86 -14.21 2.62
N GLU A 106 -4.80 -15.54 2.72
CA GLU A 106 -4.05 -16.37 1.78
C GLU A 106 -4.61 -16.29 0.36
N ARG A 107 -5.95 -16.30 0.21
CA ARG A 107 -6.60 -16.14 -1.09
C ARG A 107 -6.36 -14.75 -1.67
N GLY A 108 -6.49 -13.71 -0.86
CA GLY A 108 -6.19 -12.33 -1.26
C GLY A 108 -4.74 -12.16 -1.69
N LEU A 109 -3.79 -12.75 -0.97
CA LEU A 109 -2.37 -12.72 -1.32
C LEU A 109 -2.07 -13.42 -2.64
N ARG A 110 -2.60 -14.64 -2.81
CA ARG A 110 -2.42 -15.41 -4.06
C ARG A 110 -2.98 -14.65 -5.26
N PHE A 111 -4.18 -14.08 -5.11
CA PHE A 111 -4.82 -13.29 -6.15
C PHE A 111 -4.01 -12.02 -6.46
N ALA A 112 -3.62 -11.24 -5.45
CA ALA A 112 -2.87 -10.01 -5.64
C ALA A 112 -1.53 -10.27 -6.35
N ARG A 113 -0.79 -11.32 -5.93
CA ARG A 113 0.47 -11.70 -6.59
C ARG A 113 0.28 -12.10 -8.05
N ALA A 114 -0.71 -12.95 -8.33
CA ALA A 114 -0.99 -13.39 -9.69
C ALA A 114 -1.43 -12.22 -10.59
N TYR A 115 -2.31 -11.35 -10.09
CA TYR A 115 -2.79 -10.18 -10.81
C TYR A 115 -1.65 -9.19 -11.10
N LEU A 116 -0.81 -8.87 -10.10
CA LEU A 116 0.31 -7.96 -10.27
C LEU A 116 1.35 -8.53 -11.24
N ALA A 117 1.68 -9.82 -11.15
CA ALA A 117 2.59 -10.49 -12.09
C ALA A 117 2.07 -10.37 -13.52
N GLN A 118 0.80 -10.70 -13.76
CA GLN A 118 0.17 -10.55 -15.08
C GLN A 118 0.19 -9.09 -15.58
N CYS A 119 -0.04 -8.12 -14.70
CA CYS A 119 0.04 -6.70 -15.06
C CYS A 119 1.45 -6.31 -15.51
N PHE A 120 2.49 -6.75 -14.79
CA PHE A 120 3.86 -6.40 -15.12
C PHE A 120 4.39 -7.14 -16.35
N GLU A 121 4.02 -8.40 -16.54
CA GLU A 121 4.34 -9.15 -17.77
C GLU A 121 3.72 -8.48 -19.00
N GLY A 122 2.48 -7.99 -18.89
CA GLY A 122 1.82 -7.26 -19.96
C GLY A 122 2.40 -5.86 -20.22
N ALA A 123 2.83 -5.16 -19.17
CA ALA A 123 3.37 -3.80 -19.27
C ALA A 123 4.85 -3.75 -19.66
N TYR A 124 5.64 -4.71 -19.20
CA TYR A 124 7.09 -4.78 -19.37
C TYR A 124 7.50 -6.18 -19.87
N PRO A 125 7.22 -6.53 -21.15
CA PRO A 125 7.49 -7.87 -21.68
C PRO A 125 8.99 -8.20 -21.76
N GLU A 126 9.85 -7.19 -21.78
CA GLU A 126 11.31 -7.34 -21.81
C GLU A 126 11.92 -7.54 -20.41
N LEU A 127 11.15 -7.37 -19.33
CA LEU A 127 11.63 -7.51 -17.96
C LEU A 127 11.75 -9.00 -17.61
N PRO A 128 12.90 -9.47 -17.08
CA PRO A 128 13.05 -10.88 -16.71
C PRO A 128 12.14 -11.24 -15.53
N ALA A 129 11.80 -12.53 -15.43
CA ALA A 129 10.96 -13.07 -14.36
C ALA A 129 11.44 -12.68 -12.95
N LYS A 130 12.76 -12.65 -12.73
CA LYS A 130 13.35 -12.20 -11.45
C LYS A 130 13.02 -10.74 -11.13
N GLY A 131 12.98 -9.86 -12.14
CA GLY A 131 12.62 -8.46 -11.97
C GLY A 131 11.13 -8.28 -11.69
N VAL A 132 10.27 -9.04 -12.39
CA VAL A 132 8.81 -9.07 -12.11
C VAL A 132 8.56 -9.56 -10.68
N GLU A 133 9.21 -10.64 -10.28
CA GLU A 133 9.09 -11.20 -8.94
C GLU A 133 9.54 -10.20 -7.86
N ALA A 134 10.64 -9.47 -8.09
CA ALA A 134 11.11 -8.43 -7.18
C ALA A 134 10.06 -7.31 -7.00
N LEU A 135 9.46 -6.83 -8.09
CA LEU A 135 8.38 -5.82 -8.03
C LEU A 135 7.15 -6.33 -7.28
N VAL A 136 6.73 -7.57 -7.55
CA VAL A 136 5.57 -8.19 -6.87
C VAL A 136 5.86 -8.40 -5.39
N ASN A 137 7.07 -8.84 -5.03
CA ASN A 137 7.48 -9.04 -3.64
C ASN A 137 7.54 -7.71 -2.87
N PHE A 138 8.04 -6.65 -3.51
CA PHE A 138 8.05 -5.31 -2.93
C PHE A 138 6.63 -4.79 -2.67
N LEU A 139 5.75 -4.88 -3.67
CA LEU A 139 4.35 -4.47 -3.53
C LEU A 139 3.57 -5.30 -2.52
N THR A 140 3.95 -6.57 -2.33
CA THR A 140 3.34 -7.45 -1.31
C THR A 140 4.13 -7.51 -0.01
N SER A 141 5.10 -6.62 0.19
CA SER A 141 5.92 -6.54 1.40
C SER A 141 5.10 -6.10 2.61
N GLN A 142 5.54 -6.52 3.79
CA GLN A 142 4.85 -6.23 5.05
C GLN A 142 4.79 -4.72 5.33
N GLU A 143 5.88 -3.99 5.04
CA GLU A 143 5.97 -2.55 5.28
C GLU A 143 5.01 -1.76 4.37
N LEU A 144 5.06 -2.02 3.06
CA LEU A 144 4.23 -1.28 2.10
C LEU A 144 2.74 -1.58 2.30
N VAL A 145 2.39 -2.86 2.51
CA VAL A 145 1.00 -3.24 2.71
C VAL A 145 0.46 -2.69 4.03
N SER A 146 1.24 -2.73 5.12
CA SER A 146 0.81 -2.14 6.39
C SER A 146 0.68 -0.61 6.29
N TYR A 147 1.54 0.07 5.54
CA TYR A 147 1.43 1.49 5.24
C TYR A 147 0.13 1.83 4.50
N VAL A 148 -0.21 1.09 3.44
CA VAL A 148 -1.48 1.26 2.72
C VAL A 148 -2.68 1.01 3.63
N ALA A 149 -2.61 -0.04 4.47
CA ALA A 149 -3.67 -0.37 5.42
C ALA A 149 -3.91 0.76 6.45
N GLN A 150 -2.85 1.38 6.96
CA GLN A 150 -2.95 2.51 7.89
C GLN A 150 -3.63 3.71 7.23
N ASN A 151 -3.25 4.05 6.00
CA ASN A 151 -3.84 5.17 5.26
C ASN A 151 -5.31 4.93 4.88
N LEU A 152 -5.74 3.67 4.79
CA LEU A 152 -7.14 3.28 4.57
C LEU A 152 -7.95 3.13 5.87
N SER A 153 -7.37 3.50 7.02
CA SER A 153 -8.00 3.37 8.35
C SER A 153 -8.35 1.93 8.74
N ILE A 154 -7.66 0.93 8.17
CA ILE A 154 -7.89 -0.48 8.51
C ILE A 154 -7.42 -0.78 9.93
N GLN A 155 -6.41 -0.06 10.42
CA GLN A 155 -5.94 -0.17 11.80
C GLN A 155 -7.06 0.12 12.83
N ASP A 156 -7.98 1.03 12.52
CA ASP A 156 -9.07 1.39 13.43
C ASP A 156 -10.18 0.34 13.46
N LEU A 157 -10.35 -0.41 12.36
CA LEU A 157 -11.36 -1.46 12.19
C LEU A 157 -10.83 -2.85 12.57
N ALA A 158 -9.52 -3.07 12.49
CA ALA A 158 -8.91 -4.35 12.76
C ALA A 158 -9.07 -4.76 14.23
N LEU A 159 -9.71 -5.90 14.46
CA LEU A 159 -9.79 -6.51 15.78
C LEU A 159 -8.47 -7.25 16.05
N CYS A 160 -7.63 -6.67 16.90
CA CYS A 160 -6.32 -7.19 17.29
C CYS A 160 -6.15 -7.18 18.83
N ARG A 161 -5.22 -7.98 19.36
CA ARG A 161 -4.86 -7.98 20.79
C ARG A 161 -4.02 -6.77 21.20
N ASP A 162 -3.09 -6.35 20.34
CA ASP A 162 -2.12 -5.31 20.66
C ASP A 162 -2.47 -4.01 19.92
N PHE A 163 -2.23 -2.85 20.53
CA PHE A 163 -2.45 -1.55 19.90
C PHE A 163 -1.25 -0.61 20.19
N PRO A 164 -0.62 0.00 19.17
CA PRO A 164 -0.89 -0.10 17.73
C PRO A 164 -0.78 -1.53 17.19
N ALA A 165 -1.57 -1.84 16.15
CA ALA A 165 -1.56 -3.18 15.56
C ALA A 165 -0.19 -3.43 14.90
N PRO A 166 0.44 -4.60 15.12
CA PRO A 166 1.73 -4.89 14.53
C PRO A 166 1.60 -5.05 12.99
N PRO A 167 2.67 -4.75 12.24
CA PRO A 167 2.57 -4.63 10.78
C PRO A 167 2.23 -5.94 10.06
N ASP A 168 2.56 -7.08 10.65
CA ASP A 168 2.19 -8.42 10.18
C ASP A 168 0.67 -8.64 10.24
N VAL A 169 0.05 -8.23 11.35
CA VAL A 169 -1.41 -8.32 11.53
C VAL A 169 -2.14 -7.36 10.59
N LEU A 170 -1.61 -6.14 10.40
CA LEU A 170 -2.18 -5.18 9.45
C LEU A 170 -2.09 -5.69 8.00
N GLN A 171 -0.92 -6.21 7.59
CA GLN A 171 -0.74 -6.81 6.27
C GLN A 171 -1.75 -7.92 6.04
N ARG A 172 -1.84 -8.86 6.98
CA ARG A 172 -2.78 -9.98 6.91
C ARG A 172 -4.23 -9.51 6.85
N THR A 173 -4.60 -8.52 7.65
CA THR A 173 -5.97 -7.96 7.65
C THR A 173 -6.29 -7.33 6.29
N PHE A 174 -5.38 -6.56 5.70
CA PHE A 174 -5.60 -5.97 4.38
C PHE A 174 -5.73 -7.02 3.28
N LEU A 175 -4.86 -8.04 3.29
CA LEU A 175 -4.96 -9.16 2.36
C LEU A 175 -6.28 -9.93 2.54
N ALA A 176 -6.78 -10.05 3.78
CA ALA A 176 -8.08 -10.65 4.03
C ALA A 176 -9.23 -9.81 3.47
N VAL A 177 -9.14 -8.48 3.51
CA VAL A 177 -10.11 -7.58 2.87
C VAL A 177 -10.12 -7.78 1.36
N ILE A 178 -8.96 -7.95 0.73
CA ILE A 178 -8.87 -8.29 -0.70
C ILE A 178 -9.52 -9.66 -0.97
N GLY A 179 -9.28 -10.65 -0.12
CA GLY A 179 -9.94 -11.96 -0.21
C GLY A 179 -11.46 -11.88 -0.06
N ALA A 180 -11.96 -11.05 0.86
CA ALA A 180 -13.39 -10.81 1.02
C ALA A 180 -14.00 -10.07 -0.19
N LEU A 181 -13.25 -9.14 -0.79
CA LEU A 181 -13.66 -8.46 -2.03
C LEU A 181 -13.75 -9.46 -3.19
N LEU A 182 -12.78 -10.37 -3.29
CA LEU A 182 -12.75 -11.41 -4.32
C LEU A 182 -13.98 -12.31 -4.27
N GLU A 183 -14.39 -12.72 -3.07
CA GLU A 183 -15.60 -13.53 -2.88
C GLU A 183 -16.90 -12.73 -3.08
N SER A 184 -16.89 -11.42 -2.79
CA SER A 184 -18.09 -10.58 -2.86
C SER A 184 -18.36 -10.04 -4.27
N SER A 185 -17.37 -9.42 -4.89
CA SER A 185 -17.49 -8.65 -6.14
C SER A 185 -16.78 -9.29 -7.35
N GLY A 186 -16.05 -10.40 -7.14
CA GLY A 186 -15.38 -11.15 -8.19
C GLY A 186 -14.01 -10.61 -8.61
N PRO A 187 -13.32 -11.31 -9.53
CA PRO A 187 -11.92 -11.06 -9.86
C PRO A 187 -11.69 -9.75 -10.62
N GLU A 188 -12.61 -9.31 -11.47
CA GLU A 188 -12.44 -8.10 -12.28
C GLU A 188 -12.37 -6.84 -11.42
N ARG A 189 -13.34 -6.68 -10.50
CA ARG A 189 -13.39 -5.57 -9.54
C ARG A 189 -12.22 -5.63 -8.56
N THR A 190 -11.92 -6.82 -8.03
CA THR A 190 -10.77 -7.00 -7.13
C THR A 190 -9.45 -6.67 -7.82
N GLY A 191 -9.30 -6.98 -9.11
CA GLY A 191 -8.14 -6.59 -9.91
C GLY A 191 -7.99 -5.07 -10.00
N ILE A 192 -9.08 -4.35 -10.27
CA ILE A 192 -9.08 -2.87 -10.30
C ILE A 192 -8.70 -2.31 -8.92
N PHE A 193 -9.24 -2.87 -7.83
CA PHE A 193 -8.87 -2.47 -6.48
C PHE A 193 -7.36 -2.67 -6.21
N VAL A 194 -6.81 -3.84 -6.56
CA VAL A 194 -5.36 -4.10 -6.41
C VAL A 194 -4.54 -3.13 -7.27
N ARG A 195 -4.95 -2.91 -8.52
CA ARG A 195 -4.32 -1.94 -9.44
C ARG A 195 -4.24 -0.55 -8.82
N ASP A 196 -5.34 -0.07 -8.26
CA ASP A 196 -5.49 1.32 -7.83
C ASP A 196 -4.83 1.60 -6.47
N PHE A 197 -4.64 0.59 -5.61
CA PHE A 197 -3.97 0.78 -4.31
C PHE A 197 -2.51 0.36 -4.29
N PHE A 198 -2.10 -0.65 -5.07
CA PHE A 198 -0.72 -1.14 -5.06
C PHE A 198 0.16 -0.46 -6.11
N ILE A 199 -0.29 -0.36 -7.37
CA ILE A 199 0.57 0.14 -8.45
C ILE A 199 1.01 1.60 -8.23
N PRO A 200 0.18 2.51 -7.68
CA PRO A 200 0.62 3.87 -7.36
C PRO A 200 1.79 3.94 -6.38
N GLN A 201 2.03 2.91 -5.57
CA GLN A 201 3.17 2.87 -4.65
C GLN A 201 4.53 2.76 -5.37
N LEU A 202 4.52 2.47 -6.69
CA LEU A 202 5.72 2.47 -7.55
C LEU A 202 6.01 3.83 -8.18
N ILE A 203 5.13 4.82 -8.04
CA ILE A 203 5.32 6.14 -8.66
C ILE A 203 6.51 6.82 -7.99
N GLY A 204 7.50 7.20 -8.80
CA GLY A 204 8.74 7.83 -8.33
C GLY A 204 9.75 6.88 -7.70
N LYS A 205 9.53 5.55 -7.81
CA LYS A 205 10.51 4.53 -7.41
C LYS A 205 11.25 3.98 -8.62
N ASP A 206 12.58 3.90 -8.50
CA ASP A 206 13.40 3.27 -9.54
C ASP A 206 13.35 1.74 -9.45
N LEU A 207 13.57 1.07 -10.58
CA LEU A 207 13.57 -0.39 -10.66
C LEU A 207 14.66 -0.99 -9.76
N PHE A 208 15.86 -0.41 -9.76
CA PHE A 208 17.01 -0.95 -9.02
C PHE A 208 17.08 -0.49 -7.56
N GLU A 209 16.19 0.41 -7.13
CA GLU A 209 15.91 0.64 -5.71
C GLU A 209 15.08 -0.50 -5.11
N ILE A 210 14.22 -1.11 -5.94
CA ILE A 210 13.34 -2.22 -5.53
C ILE A 210 14.03 -3.57 -5.75
N TRP A 211 14.64 -3.74 -6.91
CA TRP A 211 15.39 -4.93 -7.28
C TRP A 211 16.89 -4.68 -7.11
N GLU A 212 17.40 -5.05 -5.93
CA GLU A 212 18.83 -4.90 -5.62
C GLU A 212 19.67 -5.84 -6.50
N VAL A 213 20.41 -5.25 -7.45
CA VAL A 213 21.33 -5.96 -8.34
C VAL A 213 22.76 -5.69 -7.89
N VAL A 214 23.47 -6.76 -7.49
CA VAL A 214 24.86 -6.69 -7.01
C VAL A 214 25.86 -6.42 -8.13
N ASN A 215 25.69 -7.04 -9.31
CA ASN A 215 26.58 -6.85 -10.45
C ASN A 215 25.79 -6.45 -11.72
N PRO A 216 25.53 -5.14 -11.92
CA PRO A 216 24.71 -4.68 -13.04
C PRO A 216 25.40 -4.89 -14.40
N MET A 217 26.74 -4.80 -14.48
CA MET A 217 27.48 -5.07 -15.71
C MET A 217 27.40 -6.54 -16.12
N GLY A 218 27.51 -7.47 -15.16
CA GLY A 218 27.33 -8.91 -15.41
C GLY A 218 25.93 -9.22 -15.94
N LEU A 219 24.90 -8.66 -15.29
CA LEU A 219 23.51 -8.82 -15.74
C LEU A 219 23.30 -8.23 -17.15
N LEU A 220 23.89 -7.07 -17.44
CA LEU A 220 23.84 -6.47 -18.76
C LEU A 220 24.48 -7.36 -19.83
N LEU A 221 25.64 -7.96 -19.54
CA LEU A 221 26.29 -8.91 -20.44
C LEU A 221 25.40 -10.13 -20.74
N GLU A 222 24.77 -10.71 -19.72
CA GLU A 222 23.83 -11.82 -19.89
C GLU A 222 22.65 -11.42 -20.80
N GLU A 223 22.08 -10.24 -20.56
CA GLU A 223 20.94 -9.71 -21.31
C GLU A 223 21.29 -9.35 -22.76
N LEU A 224 22.50 -8.85 -23.02
CA LEU A 224 23.00 -8.58 -24.37
C LEU A 224 23.29 -9.89 -25.11
N THR A 225 23.86 -10.89 -24.42
CA THR A 225 24.14 -12.22 -24.99
C THR A 225 22.85 -12.91 -25.43
N LYS A 226 21.79 -12.86 -24.59
CA LYS A 226 20.46 -13.39 -24.95
C LYS A 226 19.87 -12.75 -26.21
N ARG A 227 20.16 -11.46 -26.42
CA ARG A 227 19.69 -10.66 -27.57
C ARG A 227 20.64 -10.71 -28.78
N ASN A 228 21.72 -11.49 -28.72
CA ASN A 228 22.78 -11.55 -29.74
C ASN A 228 23.43 -10.20 -30.06
N ILE A 229 23.59 -9.34 -29.05
CA ILE A 229 24.28 -8.04 -29.16
C ILE A 229 25.73 -8.22 -28.70
N SER A 230 26.66 -7.50 -29.35
CA SER A 230 28.07 -7.48 -28.98
C SER A 230 28.30 -6.99 -27.54
N ALA A 231 29.41 -7.41 -26.93
CA ALA A 231 29.76 -6.97 -25.58
C ALA A 231 29.93 -5.43 -25.53
N PRO A 232 29.43 -4.77 -24.46
CA PRO A 232 29.55 -3.33 -24.32
C PRO A 232 30.98 -2.93 -23.95
N GLU A 233 31.50 -1.93 -24.65
CA GLU A 233 32.78 -1.28 -24.35
C GLU A 233 32.52 0.00 -23.53
N PRO A 234 32.99 0.08 -22.27
CA PRO A 234 32.94 1.31 -21.49
C PRO A 234 33.99 2.31 -21.97
N ARG A 235 33.58 3.56 -22.19
CA ARG A 235 34.45 4.68 -22.57
C ARG A 235 34.09 5.93 -21.79
N ILE A 236 35.09 6.67 -21.34
CA ILE A 236 34.88 7.97 -20.70
C ILE A 236 34.38 8.95 -21.77
N THR A 237 33.19 9.51 -21.56
CA THR A 237 32.61 10.53 -22.44
C THR A 237 32.98 11.93 -21.98
N ARG A 238 32.94 12.17 -20.65
CA ARG A 238 33.28 13.45 -20.01
C ARG A 238 33.93 13.20 -18.65
N GLN A 239 34.78 14.12 -18.22
CA GLN A 239 35.36 14.13 -16.89
C GLN A 239 35.58 15.56 -16.41
N LEU A 240 35.28 15.82 -15.14
CA LEU A 240 35.35 17.13 -14.51
C LEU A 240 36.00 16.98 -13.13
N GLY A 241 36.92 17.88 -12.79
CA GLY A 241 37.49 17.93 -11.44
C GLY A 241 38.30 16.69 -11.02
N VAL A 242 38.95 16.00 -11.96
CA VAL A 242 39.69 14.73 -11.74
C VAL A 242 40.70 14.82 -10.58
N SER A 243 41.34 15.98 -10.39
CA SER A 243 42.32 16.22 -9.32
C SER A 243 41.72 16.79 -8.03
N THR A 244 40.39 16.96 -7.97
CA THR A 244 39.69 17.52 -6.81
C THR A 244 39.13 16.41 -5.93
N VAL A 245 38.64 16.76 -4.74
CA VAL A 245 37.98 15.82 -3.82
C VAL A 245 36.63 15.33 -4.36
N LEU A 246 36.00 16.09 -5.25
CA LEU A 246 34.68 15.79 -5.81
C LEU A 246 34.75 15.67 -7.34
N PRO A 247 35.45 14.66 -7.88
CA PRO A 247 35.49 14.42 -9.31
C PRO A 247 34.13 13.92 -9.81
N VAL A 248 33.82 14.22 -11.07
CA VAL A 248 32.63 13.71 -11.75
C VAL A 248 33.04 13.12 -13.08
N TYR A 249 32.77 11.82 -13.25
CA TYR A 249 33.01 11.08 -14.47
C TYR A 249 31.68 10.76 -15.15
N PHE A 250 31.68 10.79 -16.48
CA PHE A 250 30.62 10.25 -17.30
C PHE A 250 31.20 9.10 -18.12
N VAL A 251 30.62 7.92 -17.98
CA VAL A 251 31.01 6.72 -18.71
C VAL A 251 29.87 6.33 -19.64
N GLY A 252 30.20 6.19 -20.92
CA GLY A 252 29.29 5.69 -21.96
C GLY A 252 29.59 4.23 -22.27
N LEU A 253 28.54 3.42 -22.39
CA LEU A 253 28.63 2.04 -22.86
C LEU A 253 28.32 1.99 -24.35
N TYR A 254 29.24 1.43 -25.14
CA TYR A 254 29.11 1.33 -26.60
C TYR A 254 29.05 -0.13 -27.06
N CYS A 255 28.10 -0.47 -27.91
CA CYS A 255 28.08 -1.74 -28.66
C CYS A 255 28.18 -1.42 -30.15
N ASP A 256 29.12 -2.04 -30.87
CA ASP A 256 29.36 -1.79 -32.30
C ASP A 256 29.45 -0.31 -32.67
N LYS A 257 30.19 0.47 -31.86
CA LYS A 257 30.36 1.94 -31.99
C LYS A 257 29.08 2.75 -31.82
N LYS A 258 27.98 2.15 -31.35
CA LYS A 258 26.73 2.84 -30.99
C LYS A 258 26.61 2.93 -29.48
N MET A 259 26.35 4.14 -28.97
CA MET A 259 26.15 4.35 -27.54
C MET A 259 24.81 3.76 -27.11
N LEU A 260 24.84 2.84 -26.14
CA LEU A 260 23.64 2.29 -25.49
C LEU A 260 23.14 3.21 -24.38
N ALA A 261 24.05 3.58 -23.48
CA ALA A 261 23.75 4.35 -22.27
C ALA A 261 24.97 5.16 -21.83
N GLU A 262 24.70 6.16 -21.01
CA GLU A 262 25.70 6.99 -20.33
C GLU A 262 25.27 7.12 -18.87
N GLY A 263 26.23 7.02 -17.95
CA GLY A 263 26.00 7.14 -16.51
C GLY A 263 27.03 8.07 -15.87
N PRO A 264 26.61 8.98 -14.98
CA PRO A 264 27.52 9.77 -14.16
C PRO A 264 27.97 9.00 -12.91
N GLY A 265 29.13 9.35 -12.36
CA GLY A 265 29.60 8.81 -11.08
C GLY A 265 30.77 9.59 -10.48
N GLU A 266 30.95 9.42 -9.17
CA GLU A 266 32.09 9.98 -8.41
C GLU A 266 33.41 9.26 -8.70
N THR A 267 33.35 7.98 -9.06
CA THR A 267 34.49 7.18 -9.51
C THR A 267 34.19 6.58 -10.88
N LEU A 268 35.24 6.15 -11.60
CA LEU A 268 35.07 5.48 -12.89
C LEU A 268 34.22 4.21 -12.77
N LEU A 269 34.41 3.44 -11.69
CA LEU A 269 33.65 2.22 -11.42
C LEU A 269 32.18 2.52 -11.13
N ALA A 270 31.90 3.51 -10.27
CA ALA A 270 30.53 3.93 -9.99
C ALA A 270 29.80 4.45 -11.24
N ALA A 271 30.51 5.21 -12.08
CA ALA A 271 29.96 5.72 -13.34
C ALA A 271 29.67 4.57 -14.34
N GLU A 272 30.54 3.56 -14.40
CA GLU A 272 30.34 2.36 -15.21
C GLU A 272 29.13 1.53 -14.72
N GLU A 273 29.03 1.31 -13.41
CA GLU A 273 27.88 0.61 -12.81
C GLU A 273 26.56 1.34 -13.06
N GLU A 274 26.54 2.66 -12.93
CA GLU A 274 25.34 3.45 -13.20
C GLU A 274 24.99 3.46 -14.70
N ALA A 275 25.99 3.53 -15.58
CA ALA A 275 25.77 3.40 -17.03
C ALA A 275 25.16 2.02 -17.37
N ALA A 276 25.57 0.97 -16.67
CA ALA A 276 25.01 -0.37 -16.81
C ALA A 276 23.54 -0.43 -16.38
N ARG A 277 23.20 0.20 -15.24
CA ARG A 277 21.81 0.32 -14.76
C ARG A 277 20.95 1.11 -15.75
N VAL A 278 21.44 2.24 -16.27
CA VAL A 278 20.75 3.00 -17.31
C VAL A 278 20.50 2.14 -18.56
N ALA A 279 21.48 1.34 -18.99
CA ALA A 279 21.33 0.43 -20.13
C ALA A 279 20.26 -0.63 -19.86
N LEU A 280 20.28 -1.28 -18.70
CA LEU A 280 19.29 -2.27 -18.31
C LEU A 280 17.87 -1.68 -18.25
N ARG A 281 17.70 -0.47 -17.66
CA ARG A 281 16.39 0.22 -17.65
C ARG A 281 15.86 0.46 -19.06
N LYS A 282 16.72 0.84 -20.00
CA LYS A 282 16.35 0.98 -21.41
C LYS A 282 15.96 -0.36 -22.04
N LEU A 283 16.72 -1.42 -21.80
CA LEU A 283 16.42 -2.75 -22.32
C LEU A 283 15.08 -3.29 -21.81
N TYR A 284 14.78 -3.09 -20.53
CA TYR A 284 13.52 -3.56 -19.91
C TYR A 284 12.32 -2.64 -20.17
N GLY A 285 12.52 -1.48 -20.79
CA GLY A 285 11.46 -0.47 -21.00
C GLY A 285 11.02 0.26 -19.72
N TYR A 286 11.71 0.04 -18.59
CA TYR A 286 11.46 0.73 -17.32
C TYR A 286 12.30 2.00 -17.21
N THR A 287 12.11 2.93 -18.14
CA THR A 287 12.80 4.23 -18.13
C THR A 287 11.93 5.30 -17.50
N GLU A 288 12.52 6.42 -17.07
CA GLU A 288 11.76 7.58 -16.57
C GLU A 288 10.81 8.16 -17.64
N ASN A 289 11.18 8.05 -18.92
CA ASN A 289 10.38 8.54 -20.04
C ASN A 289 9.31 7.53 -20.51
N ARG A 290 9.04 6.48 -19.72
CA ARG A 290 8.01 5.49 -20.06
C ARG A 290 6.61 6.10 -20.07
N ARG A 291 5.69 5.47 -20.79
CA ARG A 291 4.28 5.85 -20.76
C ARG A 291 3.75 5.66 -19.32
N PRO A 292 3.07 6.65 -18.73
CA PRO A 292 2.41 6.48 -17.43
C PRO A 292 1.43 5.32 -17.46
N TRP A 293 1.22 4.70 -16.29
CA TRP A 293 0.28 3.60 -16.16
C TRP A 293 -1.14 4.05 -16.53
N ASP A 294 -1.87 3.22 -17.28
CA ASP A 294 -3.24 3.52 -17.69
C ASP A 294 -4.21 3.10 -16.58
N TYR A 295 -4.77 4.09 -15.88
CA TYR A 295 -5.80 3.90 -14.85
C TYR A 295 -7.23 4.06 -15.39
N SER A 296 -7.41 4.18 -16.71
CA SER A 296 -8.75 4.27 -17.28
C SER A 296 -9.59 3.02 -16.98
N LYS A 297 -10.91 3.20 -16.94
CA LYS A 297 -11.83 2.09 -16.69
C LYS A 297 -11.78 1.13 -17.88
N PRO A 298 -11.63 -0.19 -17.64
CA PRO A 298 -11.62 -1.16 -18.73
C PRO A 298 -12.93 -1.11 -19.50
N LYS A 299 -12.86 -1.13 -20.84
CA LYS A 299 -14.02 -0.96 -21.74
C LYS A 299 -15.12 -2.01 -21.55
N GLN A 300 -14.82 -3.15 -20.97
CA GLN A 300 -15.77 -4.24 -20.73
C GLN A 300 -16.86 -3.87 -19.70
N GLY A 301 -16.54 -3.06 -18.68
CA GLY A 301 -17.53 -2.58 -17.70
C GLY A 301 -18.51 -1.54 -18.27
N LEU A 302 -18.09 -0.77 -19.27
CA LEU A 302 -18.95 0.22 -19.95
C LEU A 302 -20.06 -0.44 -20.79
N ALA A 303 -19.84 -1.65 -21.30
CA ALA A 303 -20.87 -2.39 -22.03
C ALA A 303 -21.96 -2.92 -21.08
N ALA A 304 -21.56 -3.44 -19.91
CA ALA A 304 -22.48 -3.94 -18.89
C ALA A 304 -23.26 -2.78 -18.21
N GLU A 305 -22.59 -1.68 -17.85
CA GLU A 305 -23.26 -0.50 -17.26
C GLU A 305 -24.22 0.17 -18.24
N LYS A 306 -23.88 0.26 -19.54
CA LYS A 306 -24.81 0.74 -20.57
C LYS A 306 -26.00 -0.19 -20.79
N ALA A 307 -25.80 -1.51 -20.70
CA ALA A 307 -26.89 -2.48 -20.81
C ALA A 307 -27.86 -2.42 -19.61
N ILE A 308 -27.37 -2.06 -18.43
CA ILE A 308 -28.20 -1.90 -17.22
C ILE A 308 -28.93 -0.55 -17.21
N SER A 309 -28.33 0.52 -17.74
CA SER A 309 -28.95 1.85 -17.84
C SER A 309 -29.93 2.02 -19.01
N SER A 310 -30.03 1.02 -19.91
CA SER A 310 -30.95 1.02 -21.06
C SER A 310 -32.17 0.12 -20.89
N ASN A 311 -32.34 -0.48 -19.70
CA ASN A 311 -33.55 -1.17 -19.24
C ASN A 311 -34.24 -0.34 -18.14
#